data_AF-A0A5M7B7P8-F1
#
_entry.id   AF-A0A5M7B7P8-F1
#
_cell.length_a   1.000
_cell.length_b   1.000
_cell.length_c   1.000
_cell.angle_alpha   90.00
_cell.angle_beta   90.00
_cell.angle_gamma   90.00
#
_symmetry.space_group_name_H-M   'P 1'
#
loop_
_entity.id
_entity.type
_entity.pdbx_description
1 polymer ?
#
loop_
_entity_poly.entity_id
_entity_poly.type
_entity_poly.pdbx_seq_one_letter_code
_entity_poly.pdbx_strand_id
1 'polypeptide(L)'
;MEQKSAFESFELEVSEDIRGYLNETAKWTYFLSILGFIGIGFMVLGGIGVSLYTGMNQLGGADAYGLGYSAGVGIVYIILALVYLFPVLYLFKFSNKMKQALKLKNNEAFKMAFLNLKSHYKYMGIFTIVIFSLYILVIIGVATGAALF
;
A
#
# COMPACT_ATOMS: atom_id res chain seq x y z
N MET A 1 8.48 -55.30 12.26
CA MET A 1 8.24 -54.47 11.06
C MET A 1 7.32 -53.36 11.50
N GLU A 2 7.88 -52.16 11.70
CA GLU A 2 7.08 -50.99 12.05
C GLU A 2 6.17 -50.67 10.87
N GLN A 3 4.86 -50.80 11.07
CA GLN A 3 3.88 -50.23 10.16
C GLN A 3 4.09 -48.72 10.16
N LYS A 4 4.74 -48.19 9.13
CA LYS A 4 4.72 -46.76 8.83
C LYS A 4 3.27 -46.39 8.59
N SER A 5 2.73 -45.72 9.60
CA SER A 5 1.36 -45.29 9.77
C SER A 5 0.79 -44.69 8.49
N ALA A 6 -0.38 -45.18 8.09
CA ALA A 6 -1.18 -44.81 6.93
C ALA A 6 -1.79 -43.39 7.01
N PHE A 7 -1.09 -42.44 7.63
CA PHE A 7 -1.40 -41.03 7.49
C PHE A 7 -0.66 -40.54 6.25
N GLU A 8 -1.29 -40.74 5.09
CA GLU A 8 -1.02 -39.87 3.95
C GLU A 8 -1.08 -38.43 4.48
N SER A 9 0.00 -37.69 4.32
CA SER A 9 -0.06 -36.24 4.43
C SER A 9 -1.07 -35.81 3.37
N PHE A 10 -2.31 -35.51 3.77
CA PHE A 10 -3.26 -34.82 2.92
C PHE A 10 -2.62 -33.48 2.56
N GLU A 11 -1.87 -33.47 1.46
CA GLU A 11 -1.35 -32.25 0.89
C GLU A 11 -2.55 -31.43 0.46
N LEU A 12 -2.59 -30.17 0.88
CA LEU A 12 -3.68 -29.27 0.53
C LEU A 12 -3.66 -29.03 -0.98
N GLU A 13 -4.54 -29.72 -1.70
CA GLU A 13 -4.65 -29.62 -3.15
C GLU A 13 -5.35 -28.32 -3.56
N VAL A 14 -4.77 -27.61 -4.52
CA VAL A 14 -5.39 -26.42 -5.12
C VAL A 14 -6.32 -26.88 -6.25
N SER A 15 -7.58 -27.16 -5.89
CA SER A 15 -8.62 -27.57 -6.84
C SER A 15 -8.83 -26.54 -7.96
N GLU A 16 -9.41 -26.97 -9.09
CA GLU A 16 -9.68 -26.08 -10.22
C GLU A 16 -10.59 -24.89 -9.84
N ASP A 17 -11.51 -25.07 -8.89
CA ASP A 17 -12.33 -23.97 -8.34
C ASP A 17 -11.46 -22.90 -7.66
N ILE A 18 -10.54 -23.34 -6.78
CA ILE A 18 -9.60 -22.43 -6.09
C ILE A 18 -8.71 -21.71 -7.11
N ARG A 19 -8.26 -22.41 -8.15
CA ARG A 19 -7.48 -21.80 -9.23
C ARG A 19 -8.28 -20.71 -9.95
N GLY A 20 -9.57 -20.96 -10.19
CA GLY A 20 -10.51 -19.96 -10.70
C GLY A 20 -10.58 -18.71 -9.83
N TYR A 21 -10.78 -18.88 -8.52
CA TYR A 21 -10.86 -17.77 -7.56
C TYR A 21 -9.54 -16.99 -7.46
N LEU A 22 -8.41 -17.68 -7.43
CA LEU A 22 -7.10 -17.05 -7.39
C LEU A 22 -6.79 -16.27 -8.67
N ASN A 23 -7.21 -16.78 -9.84
CA ASN A 23 -7.07 -16.07 -11.11
C ASN A 23 -7.89 -14.78 -11.11
N GLU A 24 -9.15 -14.85 -10.66
CA GLU A 24 -10.02 -13.68 -10.59
C GLU A 24 -9.49 -12.65 -9.59
N THR A 25 -9.08 -13.09 -8.41
CA THR A 25 -8.41 -12.26 -7.40
C THR A 25 -7.16 -11.59 -7.99
N ALA A 26 -6.35 -12.33 -8.76
CA ALA A 26 -5.16 -11.79 -9.42
C ALA A 26 -5.49 -10.75 -10.49
N LYS A 27 -6.64 -10.82 -11.18
CA LYS A 27 -7.08 -9.78 -12.12
C LYS A 27 -7.51 -8.51 -11.40
N TRP A 28 -8.35 -8.64 -10.36
CA TRP A 28 -8.82 -7.48 -9.58
C TRP A 28 -7.69 -6.76 -8.86
N THR A 29 -6.79 -7.52 -8.24
CA THR A 29 -5.61 -6.94 -7.62
C THR A 29 -4.72 -6.25 -8.66
N TYR A 30 -4.55 -6.82 -9.86
CA TYR A 30 -3.80 -6.14 -10.91
C TYR A 30 -4.42 -4.79 -11.28
N PHE A 31 -5.73 -4.76 -11.51
CA PHE A 31 -6.47 -3.55 -11.81
C PHE A 31 -6.33 -2.49 -10.69
N LEU A 32 -6.54 -2.89 -9.43
CA LEU A 32 -6.38 -2.01 -8.27
C LEU A 32 -4.94 -1.49 -8.14
N SER A 33 -3.94 -2.29 -8.51
CA SER A 33 -2.55 -1.85 -8.50
C SER A 33 -2.28 -0.75 -9.52
N ILE A 34 -2.85 -0.88 -10.73
CA ILE A 34 -2.73 0.15 -11.76
C ILE A 34 -3.39 1.45 -11.29
N LEU A 35 -4.61 1.38 -10.75
CA LEU A 35 -5.26 2.56 -10.17
C LEU A 35 -4.45 3.17 -9.01
N GLY A 36 -3.87 2.32 -8.16
CA GLY A 36 -2.99 2.75 -7.07
C GLY A 36 -1.76 3.50 -7.59
N PHE A 37 -1.08 2.98 -8.62
CA PHE A 37 0.06 3.68 -9.23
C PHE A 37 -0.33 5.00 -9.88
N ILE A 38 -1.48 5.07 -10.54
CA ILE A 38 -2.03 6.33 -11.07
C ILE A 38 -2.27 7.33 -9.93
N GLY A 39 -2.91 6.89 -8.84
CA GLY A 39 -3.13 7.71 -7.65
C GLY A 39 -1.82 8.24 -7.05
N ILE A 40 -0.81 7.39 -6.92
CA ILE A 40 0.55 7.79 -6.48
C ILE A 40 1.15 8.81 -7.45
N GLY A 41 1.00 8.62 -8.76
CA GLY A 41 1.44 9.58 -9.77
C GLY A 41 0.80 10.96 -9.57
N PHE A 42 -0.51 11.00 -9.34
CA PHE A 42 -1.20 12.25 -9.03
C PHE A 42 -0.77 12.86 -7.68
N MET A 43 -0.46 12.05 -6.66
CA MET A 43 0.09 12.57 -5.39
C MET A 43 1.43 13.26 -5.62
N VAL A 44 2.31 12.67 -6.43
CA VAL A 44 3.61 13.27 -6.78
C VAL A 44 3.42 14.57 -7.56
N LEU A 45 2.57 14.56 -8.60
CA LEU A 45 2.25 15.76 -9.39
C LEU A 45 1.62 16.86 -8.52
N GLY A 46 0.73 16.50 -7.60
CA GLY A 46 0.13 17.43 -6.66
C GLY A 46 1.15 18.04 -5.70
N GLY A 47 2.04 17.21 -5.13
CA GLY A 47 3.12 17.68 -4.25
C GLY A 47 4.09 18.64 -4.96
N ILE A 48 4.49 18.32 -6.20
CA ILE A 48 5.32 19.20 -7.03
C ILE A 48 4.54 20.48 -7.40
N GLY A 49 3.28 20.36 -7.80
CA GLY A 49 2.44 21.51 -8.18
C GLY A 49 2.29 22.53 -7.05
N VAL A 50 2.03 22.07 -5.82
CA VAL A 50 1.99 22.92 -4.63
C VAL A 50 3.36 23.54 -4.36
N SER A 51 4.44 22.78 -4.47
CA SER A 51 5.80 23.29 -4.26
C SER A 51 6.22 24.36 -5.28
N LEU A 52 5.83 24.21 -6.55
CA LEU A 52 6.10 25.20 -7.59
C LEU A 52 5.25 26.45 -7.43
N TYR A 53 3.96 26.29 -7.15
CA TYR A 53 3.05 27.41 -6.89
C TYR A 53 3.53 28.29 -5.74
N THR A 54 4.04 27.66 -4.68
CA THR A 54 4.56 28.38 -3.51
C THR A 54 5.87 29.11 -3.82
N GLY A 55 6.79 28.49 -4.57
CA GLY A 55 8.01 29.14 -5.04
C GLY A 55 7.75 30.38 -5.89
N MET A 56 6.68 30.40 -6.69
CA MET A 56 6.29 31.56 -7.50
C MET A 56 5.66 32.69 -6.66
N ASN A 57 4.87 32.36 -5.63
CA ASN A 57 4.23 33.36 -4.76
C ASN A 57 5.19 34.02 -3.75
N GLN A 58 6.37 33.44 -3.51
CA GLN A 58 7.44 34.09 -2.72
C GLN A 58 7.91 35.41 -3.33
N LEU A 59 7.71 35.61 -4.64
CA LEU A 59 8.02 36.86 -5.34
C LEU A 59 6.95 37.95 -5.16
N GLY A 60 5.78 37.62 -4.59
CA GLY A 60 4.60 38.49 -4.51
C GLY A 60 4.25 39.01 -3.10
N GLY A 61 5.09 38.74 -2.08
CA GLY A 61 4.89 39.29 -0.72
C GLY A 61 3.90 38.51 0.17
N ALA A 62 3.89 37.18 0.12
CA ALA A 62 3.09 36.36 1.02
C ALA A 62 3.69 36.28 2.44
N ASP A 63 2.83 36.32 3.47
CA ASP A 63 3.21 36.18 4.88
C ASP A 63 4.00 34.88 5.14
N ALA A 64 5.03 34.96 5.98
CA ALA A 64 5.91 33.83 6.31
C ALA A 64 5.16 32.58 6.84
N TYR A 65 4.01 32.79 7.50
CA TYR A 65 3.14 31.71 7.98
C TYR A 65 2.48 30.92 6.84
N GLY A 66 2.07 31.58 5.74
CA GLY A 66 1.48 30.93 4.57
C GLY A 66 2.52 30.19 3.71
N LEU A 67 3.77 30.66 3.71
CA LEU A 67 4.88 30.04 2.98
C LEU A 67 5.38 28.75 3.64
N GLY A 68 5.52 28.72 4.98
CA GLY A 68 5.96 27.52 5.70
C GLY A 68 4.95 26.38 5.65
N TYR A 69 3.65 26.71 5.76
CA TYR A 69 2.56 25.74 5.67
C TYR A 69 2.51 25.05 4.30
N SER A 70 2.65 25.83 3.24
CA SER A 70 2.44 25.36 1.86
C SER A 70 3.62 24.55 1.29
N ALA A 71 4.87 24.91 1.65
CA ALA A 71 6.04 24.08 1.36
C ALA A 71 6.00 22.73 2.12
N GLY A 72 5.52 22.75 3.38
CA GLY A 72 5.33 21.53 4.18
C GLY A 72 4.33 20.56 3.55
N VAL A 73 3.22 21.06 3.02
CA VAL A 73 2.21 20.24 2.34
C VAL A 73 2.79 19.50 1.14
N GLY A 74 3.58 20.19 0.29
CA GLY A 74 4.22 19.56 -0.86
C GLY A 74 5.10 18.36 -0.48
N ILE A 75 5.97 18.54 0.51
CA ILE A 75 6.87 17.49 1.02
C ILE A 75 6.07 16.31 1.59
N VAL A 76 5.01 16.60 2.36
CA VAL A 76 4.13 15.56 2.93
C VAL A 76 3.49 14.72 1.83
N TYR A 77 3.02 15.32 0.74
CA TYR A 77 2.44 14.58 -0.39
C TYR A 77 3.46 13.64 -1.06
N ILE A 78 4.72 14.07 -1.20
CA ILE A 78 5.78 13.21 -1.74
C ILE A 78 6.10 12.05 -0.80
N ILE A 79 6.18 12.31 0.51
CA ILE A 79 6.40 11.25 1.51
C ILE A 79 5.23 10.26 1.48
N LEU A 80 3.98 10.73 1.45
CA LEU A 80 2.81 9.87 1.34
C LEU A 80 2.83 9.03 0.06
N ALA A 81 3.22 9.61 -1.08
CA ALA A 81 3.36 8.87 -2.33
C ALA A 81 4.36 7.71 -2.19
N LEU A 82 5.50 7.94 -1.54
CA LEU A 82 6.50 6.90 -1.27
C LEU A 82 5.97 5.82 -0.32
N VAL A 83 5.23 6.21 0.72
CA VAL A 83 4.60 5.30 1.68
C VAL A 83 3.59 4.40 0.95
N TYR A 84 2.66 4.99 0.18
CA TYR A 84 1.63 4.25 -0.57
C TYR A 84 2.18 3.39 -1.72
N LEU A 85 3.39 3.66 -2.20
CA LEU A 85 4.02 2.88 -3.26
C LEU A 85 4.21 1.40 -2.87
N PHE A 86 4.65 1.13 -1.64
CA PHE A 86 4.96 -0.22 -1.18
C PHE A 86 3.76 -1.18 -1.22
N PRO A 87 2.59 -0.88 -0.62
CA PRO A 87 1.45 -1.80 -0.62
C PRO A 87 0.92 -2.05 -2.04
N VAL A 88 0.89 -1.02 -2.89
CA VAL A 88 0.46 -1.12 -4.29
C VAL A 88 1.43 -2.02 -5.08
N LEU A 89 2.73 -1.88 -4.86
CA LEU A 89 3.76 -2.68 -5.51
C LEU A 89 3.70 -4.15 -5.10
N TYR A 90 3.43 -4.47 -3.83
CA TYR A 90 3.22 -5.86 -3.40
C TYR A 90 1.99 -6.48 -4.05
N LEU A 91 0.91 -5.72 -4.16
CA LEU A 91 -0.33 -6.17 -4.77
C LEU A 91 -0.12 -6.46 -6.27
N PHE A 92 0.62 -5.59 -6.98
CA PHE A 92 1.03 -5.83 -8.38
C PHE A 92 1.88 -7.08 -8.55
N LYS A 93 2.87 -7.28 -7.67
CA LYS A 93 3.73 -8.47 -7.68
C LYS A 93 2.93 -9.75 -7.41
N PHE A 94 2.01 -9.73 -6.44
CA PHE A 94 1.09 -10.83 -6.19
C PHE A 94 0.31 -11.19 -7.45
N SER A 95 -0.33 -10.21 -8.09
CA SER A 95 -1.15 -10.45 -9.28
C SER A 95 -0.36 -11.09 -10.41
N ASN A 96 0.83 -10.57 -10.70
CA ASN A 96 1.67 -11.09 -11.79
C ASN A 96 2.19 -12.49 -11.50
N LYS A 97 2.66 -12.74 -10.26
CA LYS A 97 3.16 -14.06 -9.86
C LYS A 97 2.05 -15.09 -9.78
N MET A 98 0.86 -14.72 -9.31
CA MET A 98 -0.27 -15.63 -9.25
C MET A 98 -0.75 -16.03 -10.65
N LYS A 99 -0.91 -15.08 -11.57
CA LYS A 99 -1.24 -15.38 -12.99
C LYS A 99 -0.20 -16.29 -13.63
N GLN A 100 1.09 -16.03 -13.39
CA GLN A 100 2.19 -16.87 -13.89
C GLN A 100 2.13 -18.29 -13.31
N ALA A 101 1.92 -18.41 -11.98
CA ALA A 101 1.83 -19.68 -11.29
C ALA A 101 0.70 -20.55 -11.84
N LEU A 102 -0.50 -19.97 -12.00
CA LEU A 102 -1.68 -20.70 -12.46
C LEU A 102 -1.58 -21.12 -13.93
N LYS A 103 -0.98 -20.28 -14.78
CA LYS A 103 -0.80 -20.57 -16.22
C LYS A 103 0.30 -21.62 -16.47
N LEU A 104 1.43 -21.52 -15.77
CA LEU A 104 2.61 -22.35 -16.00
C LEU A 104 2.73 -23.53 -15.02
N LYS A 105 1.76 -23.71 -14.11
CA LYS A 105 1.82 -24.67 -13.00
C LYS A 105 3.14 -24.60 -12.23
N ASN A 106 3.60 -23.37 -11.97
CA ASN A 106 4.90 -23.09 -11.37
C ASN A 106 4.76 -22.85 -9.85
N ASN A 107 5.24 -23.82 -9.06
CA ASN A 107 5.18 -23.79 -7.60
C ASN A 107 6.01 -22.67 -6.96
N GLU A 108 7.14 -22.29 -7.57
CA GLU A 108 7.95 -21.18 -7.08
C GLU A 108 7.21 -19.84 -7.26
N ALA A 109 6.62 -19.62 -8.44
CA ALA A 109 5.79 -18.44 -8.69
C ALA A 109 4.58 -18.39 -7.74
N PHE A 110 3.99 -19.55 -7.42
CA PHE A 110 2.87 -19.66 -6.47
C PHE A 110 3.29 -19.23 -5.07
N LYS A 111 4.40 -19.79 -4.55
CA LYS A 111 5.00 -19.40 -3.26
C LYS A 111 5.30 -17.90 -3.23
N MET A 112 5.90 -17.36 -4.28
CA MET A 112 6.24 -15.94 -4.36
C MET A 112 5.00 -15.04 -4.43
N ALA A 113 3.91 -15.49 -5.05
CA ALA A 113 2.65 -14.76 -5.03
C ALA A 113 2.14 -14.58 -3.59
N PHE A 114 2.02 -15.68 -2.84
CA PHE A 114 1.60 -15.63 -1.44
C PHE A 114 2.56 -14.86 -0.54
N LEU A 115 3.87 -14.90 -0.80
CA LEU A 115 4.84 -14.08 -0.08
C LEU A 115 4.55 -12.58 -0.27
N ASN A 116 4.23 -12.14 -1.49
CA ASN A 116 3.87 -10.75 -1.76
C ASN A 116 2.52 -10.39 -1.11
N LEU A 117 1.53 -11.29 -1.15
CA LEU A 117 0.24 -11.07 -0.49
C LEU A 117 0.40 -10.92 1.03
N LYS A 118 1.20 -11.79 1.66
CA LYS A 118 1.57 -11.68 3.08
C LYS A 118 2.24 -10.33 3.37
N SER A 119 3.17 -9.92 2.53
CA SER A 119 3.91 -8.66 2.70
C SER A 119 2.98 -7.44 2.59
N HIS A 120 2.03 -7.48 1.65
CA HIS A 120 0.97 -6.48 1.53
C HIS A 120 0.16 -6.35 2.82
N TYR A 121 -0.42 -7.44 3.34
CA TYR A 121 -1.25 -7.37 4.55
C TYR A 121 -0.45 -7.03 5.81
N LYS A 122 0.80 -7.49 5.92
CA LYS A 122 1.70 -7.06 7.00
C LYS A 122 1.93 -5.55 6.96
N TYR A 123 2.20 -5.01 5.77
CA TYR A 123 2.36 -3.58 5.58
C TYR A 123 1.08 -2.82 5.96
N MET A 124 -0.07 -3.26 5.43
CA MET A 124 -1.36 -2.61 5.72
C MET A 124 -1.69 -2.61 7.22
N GLY A 125 -1.41 -3.71 7.93
CA GLY A 125 -1.62 -3.77 9.38
C GLY A 125 -0.75 -2.76 10.14
N ILE A 126 0.54 -2.66 9.82
CA ILE A 126 1.45 -1.67 10.43
C ILE A 126 0.99 -0.25 10.08
N PHE A 127 0.70 0.01 8.80
CA PHE A 127 0.21 1.29 8.31
C PHE A 127 -1.05 1.74 9.06
N THR A 128 -2.02 0.85 9.23
CA THR A 128 -3.25 1.11 9.97
C THR A 128 -2.99 1.46 11.44
N ILE A 129 -2.10 0.74 12.14
CA ILE A 129 -1.73 1.05 13.54
C ILE A 129 -1.12 2.46 13.63
N VAL A 130 -0.23 2.81 12.71
CA VAL A 130 0.41 4.13 12.66
C VAL A 130 -0.65 5.23 12.48
N ILE A 131 -1.57 5.08 11.52
CA ILE A 131 -2.63 6.07 11.28
C ILE A 131 -3.54 6.24 12.49
N PHE A 132 -3.98 5.15 13.13
CA PHE A 132 -4.79 5.25 14.35
C PHE A 132 -4.05 5.93 15.49
N SER A 133 -2.75 5.64 15.66
CA SER A 133 -1.92 6.28 16.68
C SER A 133 -1.82 7.80 16.45
N LEU A 134 -1.63 8.22 15.19
CA LEU A 134 -1.62 9.64 14.82
C LEU A 134 -2.96 10.32 15.09
N TYR A 135 -4.09 9.67 14.78
CA TYR A 135 -5.42 10.21 15.06
C TYR A 135 -5.66 10.42 16.57
N ILE A 136 -5.25 9.47 17.41
CA ILE A 136 -5.36 9.61 18.87
C ILE A 136 -4.54 10.81 19.37
N LEU A 137 -3.31 10.97 18.88
CA LEU A 137 -2.45 12.10 19.24
C LEU A 137 -3.06 13.45 18.82
N VAL A 138 -3.62 13.52 17.60
CA VAL A 138 -4.28 14.74 17.11
C VAL A 138 -5.50 15.07 17.98
N ILE A 139 -6.33 14.08 18.34
CA ILE A 139 -7.50 14.30 19.20
C ILE A 139 -7.09 14.83 20.58
N ILE A 140 -6.06 14.23 21.20
CA ILE A 140 -5.54 14.69 22.50
C ILE A 140 -4.97 16.11 22.38
N GLY A 141 -4.21 16.38 21.32
CA GLY A 141 -3.64 17.70 21.06
C GLY A 141 -4.71 18.78 20.89
N VAL A 142 -5.77 18.50 20.12
CA VAL A 142 -6.89 19.41 19.94
C VAL A 142 -7.67 19.60 21.24
N ALA A 143 -7.95 18.52 21.99
CA ALA A 143 -8.69 18.60 23.25
C ALA A 143 -7.94 19.41 24.32
N THR A 144 -6.63 19.21 24.44
CA THR A 144 -5.79 19.96 25.39
C THR A 144 -5.55 21.39 24.94
N GLY A 145 -5.32 21.62 23.65
CA GLY A 145 -5.20 22.97 23.09
C GLY A 145 -6.48 23.79 23.26
N ALA A 146 -7.65 23.20 22.97
CA ALA A 146 -8.94 23.86 23.15
C ALA A 146 -9.32 24.14 24.61
N ALA A 147 -8.71 23.45 25.58
CA ALA A 147 -8.92 23.70 27.01
C ALA A 147 -7.99 24.77 27.59
N LEU A 148 -6.96 25.20 26.83
CA LEU A 148 -5.97 26.21 27.24
C LEU A 148 -6.28 27.62 26.69
N PHE A 149 -7.36 27.77 25.92
CA PHE A 149 -7.90 29.04 25.39
C PHE A 149 -9.37 29.18 25.77
#